data_AF-A0A496R3V8-F1
#
_entry.id   AF-A0A496R3V8-F1
#
_cell.length_a   1.000
_cell.length_b   1.000
_cell.length_c   1.000
_cell.angle_alpha   90.00
_cell.angle_beta   90.00
_cell.angle_gamma   90.00
#
_symmetry.space_group_name_H-M   'P 1'
#
loop_
_entity.id
_entity.type
_entity.pdbx_description
1 polymer ?
#
loop_
_entity_poly.entity_id
_entity_poly.type
_entity_poly.pdbx_seq_one_letter_code
_entity_poly.pdbx_strand_id
1 'polypeptide(L)'
;RERLEVRARCAWNWITQFSPEDFRFSLQGEDDPAVDLGGSELKALSLLNEEVETLDTHTEKTIGEAIYKIAEECSLQPKDLFTVVYRVLIGKEKGPRLAGFMMIVGKEKLSAILKRYL
;
A
#
# COMPACT_ATOMS: atom_id res chain seq x y z
N ARG A 1 -12.60 -14.67 23.45
CA ARG A 1 -12.28 -13.23 23.63
C ARG A 1 -10.86 -13.05 24.18
N GLU A 2 -10.59 -13.52 25.39
CA GLU A 2 -9.26 -13.44 26.04
C GLU A 2 -8.08 -13.94 25.19
N ARG A 3 -8.22 -15.09 24.51
CA ARG A 3 -7.17 -15.61 23.60
C ARG A 3 -6.80 -14.63 22.47
N LEU A 4 -7.77 -13.90 21.91
CA LEU A 4 -7.51 -12.94 20.84
C LEU A 4 -6.78 -11.71 21.37
N GLU A 5 -7.17 -11.23 22.55
CA GLU A 5 -6.54 -10.10 23.23
C GLU A 5 -5.08 -10.41 23.58
N VAL A 6 -4.80 -11.61 24.09
CA VAL A 6 -3.42 -12.05 24.36
C VAL A 6 -2.60 -12.09 23.07
N ARG A 7 -3.15 -12.62 21.97
CA ARG A 7 -2.45 -12.65 20.68
C ARG A 7 -2.15 -11.26 20.14
N ALA A 8 -3.11 -10.34 20.23
CA ALA A 8 -2.92 -8.95 19.81
C ALA A 8 -1.82 -8.27 20.64
N ARG A 9 -1.80 -8.49 21.96
CA ARG A 9 -0.74 -7.97 22.84
C ARG A 9 0.63 -8.55 22.50
N CYS A 10 0.72 -9.85 22.24
CA CYS A 10 1.99 -10.47 21.83
C CYS A 10 2.48 -9.91 20.49
N ALA A 11 1.58 -9.74 19.50
CA ALA A 11 1.92 -9.13 18.21
C ALA A 11 2.38 -7.67 18.37
N TRP A 12 1.72 -6.90 19.24
CA TRP A 12 2.10 -5.53 19.55
C TRP A 12 3.47 -5.43 20.20
N ASN A 13 3.73 -6.25 21.22
CA ASN A 13 5.05 -6.30 21.86
C ASN A 13 6.13 -6.72 20.87
N TRP A 14 5.84 -7.69 20.00
CA TRP A 14 6.78 -8.12 18.98
C TRP A 14 7.10 -7.00 17.99
N ILE A 15 6.11 -6.32 17.42
CA ILE A 15 6.36 -5.28 16.40
C ILE A 15 7.06 -4.04 16.97
N THR A 16 6.87 -3.75 18.27
CA THR A 16 7.46 -2.58 18.92
C THR A 16 8.83 -2.84 19.55
N GLN A 17 9.11 -4.06 20.01
CA GLN A 17 10.33 -4.34 20.78
C GLN A 17 11.28 -5.33 20.09
N PHE A 18 10.77 -6.33 19.37
CA PHE A 18 11.57 -7.49 18.97
C PHE A 18 11.69 -7.69 17.45
N SER A 19 10.81 -7.08 16.65
CA SER A 19 10.78 -7.30 15.21
C SER A 19 12.01 -6.70 14.52
N PRO A 20 12.50 -7.31 13.42
CA PRO A 20 13.48 -6.67 12.54
C PRO A 20 12.93 -5.38 11.93
N GLU A 21 13.82 -4.48 11.52
CA GLU A 21 13.44 -3.19 10.93
C GLU A 21 12.58 -3.33 9.67
N ASP A 22 12.81 -4.36 8.87
CA ASP A 22 12.04 -4.65 7.66
C ASP A 22 10.55 -4.88 7.91
N PHE A 23 10.18 -5.27 9.14
CA PHE A 23 8.78 -5.48 9.53
C PHE A 23 8.14 -4.23 10.14
N ARG A 24 8.92 -3.19 10.45
CA ARG A 24 8.43 -1.94 11.03
C ARG A 24 8.22 -0.92 9.93
N PHE A 25 6.99 -0.45 9.79
CA PHE A 25 6.63 0.62 8.85
C PHE A 25 5.41 1.37 9.38
N SER A 26 5.24 2.59 8.89
CA SER A 26 4.05 3.42 9.08
C SER A 26 3.55 3.89 7.72
N LEU A 27 2.27 4.24 7.64
CA LEU A 27 1.75 4.91 6.46
C LEU A 27 2.39 6.29 6.33
N GLN A 28 2.74 6.67 5.10
CA GLN A 28 3.27 8.00 4.79
C GLN A 28 2.18 9.06 5.05
N GLY A 29 2.56 10.16 5.71
CA GLY A 29 1.73 11.33 5.96
C GLY A 29 2.10 12.51 5.05
N GLU A 30 1.42 13.64 5.24
CA GLU A 30 1.64 14.86 4.43
C GLU A 30 3.06 15.42 4.57
N ASP A 31 3.63 15.34 5.78
CA ASP A 31 4.97 15.86 6.12
C ASP A 31 6.13 14.96 5.65
N ASP A 32 5.85 13.73 5.23
CA ASP A 32 6.88 12.81 4.76
C ASP A 32 7.41 13.23 3.37
N PRO A 33 8.68 12.97 3.03
CA PRO A 33 9.21 13.32 1.70
C PRO A 33 8.46 12.57 0.59
N ALA A 34 8.00 13.31 -0.41
CA ALA A 34 7.39 12.71 -1.59
C ALA A 34 8.42 11.87 -2.37
N VAL A 35 7.96 10.75 -2.90
CA VAL A 35 8.77 9.86 -3.73
C VAL A 35 8.96 10.50 -5.10
N ASP A 36 10.20 10.54 -5.59
CA ASP A 36 10.45 10.94 -6.99
C ASP A 36 10.00 9.81 -7.93
N LEU A 37 9.12 10.17 -8.87
CA LEU A 37 8.41 9.25 -9.74
C LEU A 37 8.44 9.73 -11.19
N GLY A 38 8.64 8.79 -12.11
CA GLY A 38 8.58 9.03 -13.55
C GLY A 38 7.14 9.18 -14.07
N GLY A 39 6.99 9.65 -15.31
CA GLY A 39 5.68 9.89 -15.92
C GLY A 39 4.78 8.64 -15.99
N SER A 40 5.35 7.47 -16.30
CA SER A 40 4.59 6.21 -16.32
C SER A 40 4.15 5.77 -14.92
N GLU A 41 4.95 6.04 -13.90
CA GLU A 41 4.63 5.71 -12.50
C GLU A 41 3.53 6.63 -11.97
N LEU A 42 3.60 7.93 -12.27
CA LEU A 42 2.54 8.90 -11.93
C LEU A 42 1.21 8.52 -12.61
N LYS A 43 1.25 8.13 -13.90
CA LYS A 43 0.05 7.64 -14.60
C LYS A 43 -0.52 6.40 -13.91
N ALA A 44 0.33 5.44 -13.53
CA ALA A 44 -0.11 4.24 -12.84
C ALA A 44 -0.73 4.54 -11.46
N LEU A 45 -0.20 5.52 -10.73
CA LEU A 45 -0.78 5.96 -9.46
C LEU A 45 -2.13 6.65 -9.63
N SER A 46 -2.32 7.42 -10.71
CA SER A 46 -3.62 8.00 -11.05
C SER A 46 -4.68 6.93 -11.29
N LEU A 47 -4.37 5.92 -12.11
CA LEU A 47 -5.26 4.79 -12.35
C LEU A 47 -5.52 3.99 -11.06
N LEU A 48 -4.48 3.81 -10.24
CA LEU A 48 -4.64 3.14 -8.95
C LEU A 48 -5.57 3.92 -8.01
N ASN A 49 -5.49 5.25 -8.00
CA ASN A 49 -6.38 6.08 -7.21
C ASN A 49 -7.83 5.95 -7.66
N GLU A 50 -8.10 5.81 -8.96
CA GLU A 50 -9.45 5.52 -9.48
C GLU A 50 -9.99 4.19 -8.95
N GLU A 51 -9.19 3.12 -8.96
CA GLU A 51 -9.56 1.81 -8.39
C GLU A 51 -9.76 1.90 -6.85
N VAL A 52 -8.98 2.74 -6.17
CA VAL A 52 -9.13 3.00 -4.73
C VAL A 52 -10.42 3.77 -4.42
N GLU A 53 -10.88 4.66 -5.31
CA GLU A 53 -12.17 5.32 -5.12
C GLU A 53 -13.34 4.34 -5.14
N THR A 54 -13.19 3.19 -5.81
CA THR A 54 -14.16 2.09 -5.82
C THR A 54 -13.78 0.91 -4.92
N LEU A 55 -12.81 1.07 -4.02
CA LEU A 55 -12.22 -0.02 -3.20
C LEU A 55 -13.26 -0.88 -2.47
N ASP A 56 -14.37 -0.29 -2.01
CA ASP A 56 -15.44 -1.01 -1.30
C ASP A 56 -16.13 -2.08 -2.16
N THR A 57 -16.01 -1.98 -3.49
CA THR A 57 -16.52 -2.97 -4.44
C THR A 57 -15.48 -4.05 -4.79
N HIS A 58 -14.23 -3.86 -4.35
CA HIS A 58 -13.16 -4.80 -4.59
C HIS A 58 -13.06 -5.88 -3.51
N THR A 59 -12.50 -7.00 -3.92
CA THR A 59 -11.96 -8.05 -3.04
C THR A 59 -10.44 -8.00 -3.13
N GLU A 60 -9.73 -8.66 -2.20
CA GLU A 60 -8.26 -8.80 -2.29
C GLU A 60 -7.81 -9.35 -3.66
N LYS A 61 -8.60 -10.24 -4.27
CA LYS A 61 -8.30 -10.79 -5.59
C LYS A 61 -8.46 -9.72 -6.68
N THR A 62 -9.60 -9.03 -6.72
CA THR A 62 -9.90 -8.10 -7.82
C THR A 62 -9.03 -6.85 -7.77
N ILE A 63 -8.69 -6.33 -6.59
CA ILE A 63 -7.72 -5.22 -6.49
C ILE A 63 -6.31 -5.68 -6.90
N GLY A 64 -5.93 -6.91 -6.56
CA GLY A 64 -4.67 -7.50 -7.03
C GLY A 64 -4.62 -7.56 -8.55
N GLU A 65 -5.67 -8.08 -9.19
CA GLU A 65 -5.79 -8.13 -10.66
C GLU A 65 -5.79 -6.74 -11.29
N ALA A 66 -6.44 -5.75 -10.68
CA ALA A 66 -6.42 -4.36 -11.15
C ALA A 66 -5.01 -3.77 -11.17
N ILE A 67 -4.21 -4.00 -10.12
CA ILE A 67 -2.81 -3.55 -10.07
C ILE A 67 -1.98 -4.16 -11.21
N TYR A 68 -2.17 -5.45 -11.51
CA TYR A 68 -1.49 -6.06 -12.66
C TYR A 68 -1.91 -5.44 -14.00
N LYS A 69 -3.20 -5.19 -14.20
CA LYS A 69 -3.70 -4.53 -15.43
C LYS A 69 -3.16 -3.11 -15.58
N ILE A 70 -3.09 -2.34 -14.50
CA ILE A 70 -2.51 -0.98 -14.51
C ILE A 70 -1.04 -1.04 -14.90
N ALA A 71 -0.29 -2.01 -14.38
CA ALA A 71 1.11 -2.19 -14.76
C ALA A 71 1.25 -2.44 -16.27
N GLU A 72 0.42 -3.34 -16.83
CA GLU A 72 0.40 -3.62 -18.27
C GLU A 72 0.04 -2.37 -19.10
N GLU A 73 -1.00 -1.62 -18.71
CA GLU A 73 -1.44 -0.42 -19.42
C GLU A 73 -0.37 0.69 -19.41
N CYS A 74 0.37 0.81 -18.32
CA CYS A 74 1.45 1.79 -18.18
C CYS A 74 2.79 1.28 -18.71
N SER A 75 2.83 0.09 -19.32
CA SER A 75 4.06 -0.56 -19.80
C SER A 75 5.13 -0.72 -18.70
N LEU A 76 4.68 -0.93 -17.46
CA LEU A 76 5.52 -1.18 -16.30
C LEU A 76 5.58 -2.68 -16.01
N GLN A 77 6.72 -3.14 -15.47
CA GLN A 77 6.74 -4.48 -14.89
C GLN A 77 5.88 -4.47 -13.63
N PRO A 78 5.04 -5.50 -13.38
CA PRO A 78 4.21 -5.54 -12.19
C PRO A 78 5.01 -5.33 -10.91
N LYS A 79 6.19 -5.97 -10.82
CA LYS A 79 7.11 -5.85 -9.68
C LYS A 79 7.53 -4.40 -9.41
N ASP A 80 7.74 -3.62 -10.46
CA ASP A 80 8.15 -2.22 -10.35
C ASP A 80 6.97 -1.40 -9.82
N LEU A 81 5.75 -1.63 -10.34
CA LEU A 81 4.55 -0.98 -9.80
C LEU A 81 4.30 -1.34 -8.33
N PHE A 82 4.44 -2.62 -7.93
CA PHE A 82 4.35 -3.00 -6.51
C PHE A 82 5.36 -2.23 -5.65
N THR A 83 6.59 -2.11 -6.13
CA THR A 83 7.66 -1.38 -5.42
C THR A 83 7.33 0.11 -5.30
N VAL A 84 6.84 0.74 -6.38
CA VAL A 84 6.39 2.13 -6.38
C VAL A 84 5.27 2.34 -5.36
N VAL A 85 4.26 1.47 -5.34
CA VAL A 85 3.15 1.59 -4.40
C VAL A 85 3.63 1.42 -2.95
N TYR A 86 4.55 0.49 -2.65
CA TYR A 86 5.12 0.41 -1.30
C TYR A 86 5.91 1.66 -0.93
N ARG A 87 6.69 2.23 -1.85
CA ARG A 87 7.45 3.47 -1.59
C ARG A 87 6.50 4.61 -1.25
N VAL A 88 5.42 4.74 -2.01
CA VAL A 88 4.39 5.77 -1.81
C VAL A 88 3.61 5.56 -0.52
N LEU A 89 3.20 4.33 -0.20
CA LEU A 89 2.34 4.07 0.95
C LEU A 89 3.11 4.03 2.28
N ILE A 90 4.31 3.46 2.30
CA ILE A 90 5.04 3.14 3.53
C ILE A 90 6.53 3.50 3.51
N GLY A 91 7.02 4.15 2.45
CA GLY A 91 8.42 4.55 2.34
C GLY A 91 9.41 3.38 2.20
N LYS A 92 8.94 2.18 1.84
CA LYS A 92 9.77 0.97 1.70
C LYS A 92 9.63 0.36 0.31
N GLU A 93 10.61 -0.44 -0.10
CA GLU A 93 10.55 -1.15 -1.38
C GLU A 93 9.66 -2.40 -1.33
N LYS A 94 9.42 -2.94 -0.13
CA LYS A 94 8.71 -4.20 0.10
C LYS A 94 7.87 -4.10 1.37
N GLY A 95 6.81 -4.91 1.43
CA GLY A 95 5.91 -4.93 2.56
C GLY A 95 5.01 -6.17 2.61
N PRO A 96 3.95 -6.14 3.42
CA PRO A 96 2.95 -7.21 3.46
C PRO A 96 2.21 -7.30 2.13
N ARG A 97 1.49 -8.40 1.85
CA ARG A 97 0.73 -8.57 0.59
C ARG A 97 -0.11 -7.32 0.26
N LEU A 98 0.24 -6.65 -0.84
CA LEU A 98 -0.22 -5.29 -1.14
C LEU A 98 -1.75 -5.19 -1.20
N ALA A 99 -2.40 -6.10 -1.95
CA ALA A 99 -3.85 -6.12 -2.11
C ALA A 99 -4.58 -6.19 -0.75
N GLY A 100 -4.24 -7.16 0.09
CA GLY A 100 -4.84 -7.29 1.42
C GLY A 100 -4.48 -6.12 2.34
N PHE A 101 -3.27 -5.59 2.23
CA PHE A 101 -2.85 -4.41 2.97
C PHE A 101 -3.67 -3.17 2.61
N MET A 102 -3.90 -2.91 1.32
CA MET A 102 -4.74 -1.80 0.85
C MET A 102 -6.17 -1.90 1.41
N MET A 103 -6.75 -3.10 1.39
CA MET A 103 -8.08 -3.33 1.96
C MET A 103 -8.13 -3.05 3.47
N ILE A 104 -7.06 -3.36 4.22
CA ILE A 104 -6.96 -3.08 5.66
C ILE A 104 -6.79 -1.58 5.93
N VAL A 105 -6.00 -0.88 5.11
CA VAL A 105 -5.76 0.57 5.25
C VAL A 105 -7.03 1.36 4.96
N GLY A 106 -7.79 0.93 3.94
CA GLY A 106 -9.06 1.52 3.55
C GLY A 106 -8.92 2.72 2.61
N LYS A 107 -10.01 3.00 1.90
CA LYS A 107 -10.11 4.01 0.85
C LYS A 107 -9.62 5.39 1.29
N GLU A 108 -10.15 5.91 2.40
CA GLU A 108 -9.89 7.29 2.84
C GLU A 108 -8.40 7.60 2.99
N LYS A 109 -7.66 6.70 3.65
CA LYS A 109 -6.23 6.86 3.89
C LYS A 109 -5.41 6.65 2.62
N LEU A 110 -5.77 5.67 1.79
CA LEU A 110 -5.09 5.45 0.52
C LEU A 110 -5.24 6.65 -0.41
N SER A 111 -6.47 7.14 -0.62
CA SER A 111 -6.73 8.32 -1.45
C SER A 111 -5.99 9.55 -0.92
N ALA A 112 -5.92 9.76 0.40
CA ALA A 112 -5.17 10.88 0.97
C ALA A 112 -3.68 10.85 0.62
N ILE A 113 -3.07 9.65 0.63
CA ILE A 113 -1.66 9.47 0.27
C ILE A 113 -1.46 9.63 -1.24
N LEU A 114 -2.30 8.98 -2.04
CA LEU A 114 -2.18 8.97 -3.50
C LEU A 114 -2.38 10.37 -4.11
N LYS A 115 -3.29 11.18 -3.57
CA LYS A 115 -3.55 12.57 -4.01
C LYS A 115 -2.34 13.50 -3.94
N ARG A 116 -1.28 13.13 -3.23
CA ARG A 116 -0.02 13.90 -3.20
C ARG A 116 0.75 13.81 -4.52
N TYR A 117 0.36 12.89 -5.39
CA TYR A 117 1.02 12.56 -6.66
C TYR A 117 0.11 12.76 -7.89
N LEU A 118 -1.09 13.35 -7.71
CA LEU A 118 -2.08 13.60 -8.76
C LEU A 118 -2.13 15.07 -9.16
#